data_AF-A0A1B8PIU4-F1
#
_entry.id   AF-A0A1B8PIU4-F1
#
_cell.length_a   1.000
_cell.length_b   1.000
_cell.length_c   1.000
_cell.angle_alpha   90.00
_cell.angle_beta   90.00
_cell.angle_gamma   90.00
#
_symmetry.space_group_name_H-M   'P 1'
#
loop_
_entity.id
_entity.type
_entity.pdbx_description
1 polymer ?
#
loop_
_entity_poly.entity_id
_entity_poly.type
_entity_poly.pdbx_seq_one_letter_code
_entity_poly.pdbx_strand_id
1 'polypeptide(L)'
;MSKNQQAECRQLGISTSDCGKYHGEKNLETLRQIGLFIIPTTPEEIAIAVVTGGAGRYVIKAGGRILSKTFESKEAAKKVLAEARRVENNVYRDDSYGYTWSQGKPRDFNQNLTIHWNKHKSEFPELRSQNDYYRFARDFVENPPAGTLTKTRSNGDVLFYQPSTNTFAIKDKNGNIKTMFKPKDKEKYWNAQ
;
A
#
# COMPACT_ATOMS: atom_id res chain seq x y z
N MET A 1 -24.94 2.37 22.08
CA MET A 1 -25.52 2.02 20.76
C MET A 1 -26.70 2.95 20.51
N SER A 2 -26.75 3.63 19.36
CA SER A 2 -27.80 4.62 19.07
C SER A 2 -29.15 3.95 18.79
N LYS A 3 -30.26 4.70 18.93
CA LYS A 3 -31.61 4.20 18.60
C LYS A 3 -31.71 3.72 17.14
N ASN A 4 -30.95 4.35 16.24
CA ASN A 4 -30.89 4.00 14.82
C ASN A 4 -30.15 2.67 14.60
N GLN A 5 -29.03 2.45 15.31
CA GLN A 5 -28.28 1.18 15.23
C GLN A 5 -29.10 -0.02 15.73
N GLN A 6 -29.92 0.20 16.76
CA GLN A 6 -30.85 -0.81 17.27
C GLN A 6 -32.03 -1.07 16.33
N ALA A 7 -32.51 -0.07 15.60
CA ALA A 7 -33.56 -0.24 14.59
C ALA A 7 -33.04 -1.04 13.39
N GLU A 8 -31.83 -0.74 12.93
CA GLU A 8 -31.14 -1.47 11.85
C GLU A 8 -30.93 -2.94 12.19
N CYS A 9 -30.38 -3.25 13.38
CA CYS A 9 -30.20 -4.65 13.81
C CYS A 9 -31.53 -5.42 13.91
N ARG A 10 -32.61 -4.75 14.36
CA ARG A 10 -33.94 -5.37 14.43
C ARG A 10 -34.51 -5.68 13.05
N GLN A 11 -34.32 -4.79 12.08
CA GLN A 11 -34.73 -5.04 10.68
C GLN A 11 -33.93 -6.18 10.05
N LEU A 12 -32.67 -6.35 10.44
CA LEU A 12 -31.78 -7.41 9.96
C LEU A 12 -31.90 -8.72 10.76
N GLY A 13 -32.81 -8.81 11.73
CA GLY A 13 -33.03 -10.00 12.54
C GLY A 13 -31.86 -10.36 13.47
N ILE A 14 -30.91 -9.46 13.70
CA ILE A 14 -29.77 -9.71 14.60
C ILE A 14 -30.16 -9.37 16.03
N SER A 15 -29.81 -10.28 16.95
CA SER A 15 -30.16 -10.17 18.36
C SER A 15 -29.59 -8.90 19.01
N THR A 16 -30.26 -8.40 20.05
CA THR A 16 -29.80 -7.21 20.78
C THR A 16 -28.39 -7.42 21.37
N SER A 17 -28.05 -8.64 21.79
CA SER A 17 -26.72 -9.00 22.30
C SER A 17 -25.64 -9.00 21.21
N ASP A 18 -25.99 -9.37 19.98
CA ASP A 18 -25.03 -9.44 18.86
C ASP A 18 -24.89 -8.13 18.09
N CYS A 19 -25.86 -7.22 18.23
CA CYS A 19 -25.88 -5.94 17.51
C CYS A 19 -24.63 -5.08 17.76
N GLY A 20 -24.08 -5.12 18.98
CA GLY A 20 -22.81 -4.42 19.29
C GLY A 20 -21.62 -4.98 18.52
N LYS A 21 -21.54 -6.31 18.38
CA LYS A 21 -20.49 -7.01 17.62
C LYS A 21 -20.64 -6.76 16.12
N TYR A 22 -21.85 -6.87 15.59
CA TYR A 22 -22.18 -6.56 14.20
C TYR A 22 -21.72 -5.16 13.80
N HIS A 23 -22.06 -4.13 14.59
CA HIS A 23 -21.61 -2.77 14.32
C HIS A 23 -20.11 -2.59 14.50
N GLY A 24 -19.48 -3.32 15.42
CA GLY A 24 -18.02 -3.37 15.57
C GLY A 24 -17.31 -3.90 14.31
N GLU A 25 -17.78 -5.02 13.77
CA GLU A 25 -17.24 -5.63 12.55
C GLU A 25 -17.53 -4.79 11.31
N LYS A 26 -18.75 -4.25 11.17
CA LYS A 26 -19.13 -3.31 10.10
C LYS A 26 -18.27 -2.06 10.13
N ASN A 27 -18.00 -1.51 11.31
CA ASN A 27 -17.10 -0.36 11.47
C ASN A 27 -15.66 -0.73 11.13
N LEU A 28 -15.18 -1.91 11.51
CA LEU A 28 -13.83 -2.37 11.16
C LEU A 28 -13.66 -2.55 9.65
N GLU A 29 -14.66 -3.11 8.96
CA GLU A 29 -14.66 -3.25 7.51
C GLU A 29 -14.78 -1.88 6.83
N THR A 30 -15.63 -0.99 7.34
CA THR A 30 -15.72 0.40 6.89
C THR A 30 -14.39 1.13 7.08
N LEU A 31 -13.68 0.91 8.19
CA LEU A 31 -12.34 1.45 8.44
C LEU A 31 -11.28 0.87 7.50
N ARG A 32 -11.38 -0.42 7.12
CA ARG A 32 -10.50 -1.03 6.10
C ARG A 32 -10.76 -0.46 4.71
N GLN A 33 -12.02 -0.28 4.33
CA GLN A 33 -12.42 0.36 3.07
C GLN A 33 -12.03 1.84 3.05
N ILE A 34 -12.23 2.56 4.15
CA ILE A 34 -11.74 3.94 4.31
C ILE A 34 -10.21 3.97 4.24
N GLY A 35 -9.50 3.02 4.85
CA GLY A 35 -8.04 2.88 4.72
C GLY A 35 -7.56 2.66 3.27
N LEU A 36 -8.38 2.02 2.42
CA LEU A 36 -8.13 1.89 0.99
C LEU A 36 -8.41 3.20 0.22
N PHE A 37 -9.37 4.02 0.68
CA PHE A 37 -9.66 5.36 0.17
C PHE A 37 -8.72 6.46 0.70
N ILE A 38 -7.92 6.17 1.74
CA ILE A 38 -6.88 7.04 2.30
C ILE A 38 -5.53 6.84 1.58
N ILE A 39 -5.49 6.11 0.46
CA ILE A 39 -4.34 6.16 -0.45
C ILE A 39 -4.50 7.42 -1.32
N PRO A 40 -3.73 8.50 -1.10
CA PRO A 40 -3.90 9.77 -1.80
C PRO A 40 -3.35 9.67 -3.24
N THR A 41 -4.03 10.30 -4.21
CA THR A 41 -3.61 10.31 -5.63
C THR A 41 -2.65 11.45 -5.99
N THR A 42 -2.50 12.48 -5.14
CA THR A 42 -1.43 13.49 -5.26
C THR A 42 -0.91 13.97 -3.89
N PRO A 43 0.39 14.26 -3.74
CA PRO A 43 0.99 14.72 -2.48
C PRO A 43 0.66 16.16 -2.06
N GLU A 44 0.23 17.06 -2.96
CA GLU A 44 -0.03 18.47 -2.62
C GLU A 44 -1.40 18.73 -1.94
N GLU A 45 -2.37 17.80 -1.97
CA GLU A 45 -3.68 17.96 -1.32
C GLU A 45 -3.66 17.71 0.21
N ILE A 46 -2.50 17.35 0.75
CA ILE A 46 -2.32 16.88 2.12
C ILE A 46 -1.72 17.98 2.99
N ALA A 47 -2.51 19.02 3.31
CA ALA A 47 -2.15 19.89 4.44
C ALA A 47 -2.47 19.15 5.76
N ILE A 48 -1.66 18.15 6.13
CA ILE A 48 -1.77 17.53 7.45
C ILE A 48 -1.14 18.45 8.49
N ALA A 49 -1.97 19.01 9.37
CA ALA A 49 -1.56 19.93 10.40
C ALA A 49 -2.03 19.49 11.79
N VAL A 50 -1.18 19.74 12.79
CA VAL A 50 -1.59 19.72 14.21
C VAL A 50 -2.18 21.08 14.55
N VAL A 51 -3.46 21.11 14.90
CA VAL A 51 -4.18 22.36 15.24
C VAL A 51 -4.82 22.26 16.62
N THR A 52 -5.12 23.42 17.21
CA THR A 52 -5.89 23.51 18.45
C THR A 52 -7.35 23.13 18.17
N GLY A 53 -7.86 22.15 18.90
CA GLY A 53 -9.25 21.73 18.96
C GLY A 53 -10.00 22.36 20.14
N GLY A 54 -11.21 21.87 20.41
CA GLY A 54 -12.01 22.35 21.55
C GLY A 54 -11.30 22.15 22.89
N ALA A 55 -11.51 23.09 23.82
CA ALA A 55 -10.95 23.08 25.18
C ALA A 55 -9.40 23.09 25.26
N GLY A 56 -8.71 23.70 24.28
CA GLY A 56 -7.24 23.87 24.33
C GLY A 56 -6.42 22.61 24.02
N ARG A 57 -7.08 21.53 23.59
CA ARG A 57 -6.43 20.27 23.16
C ARG A 57 -6.03 20.31 21.69
N TYR A 58 -5.29 19.31 21.22
CA TYR A 58 -4.76 19.27 19.85
C TYR A 58 -5.38 18.15 19.02
N VAL A 59 -5.49 18.33 17.70
CA VAL A 59 -5.96 17.30 16.75
C VAL A 59 -5.14 17.34 15.46
N ILE A 60 -5.09 16.21 14.76
CA ILE A 60 -4.51 16.11 13.42
C ILE A 60 -5.65 16.28 12.41
N LYS A 61 -5.51 17.28 11.53
CA LYS A 61 -6.44 17.53 10.42
C LYS A 61 -5.76 17.31 9.08
N ALA A 62 -6.49 16.85 8.08
CA ALA A 62 -6.09 16.88 6.66
C ALA A 62 -7.25 17.44 5.83
N GLY A 63 -6.97 18.37 4.90
CA GLY A 63 -8.01 18.96 4.04
C GLY A 63 -9.20 19.56 4.81
N GLY A 64 -8.94 20.14 5.99
CA GLY A 64 -9.97 20.71 6.88
C GLY A 64 -10.76 19.70 7.74
N ARG A 65 -10.60 18.39 7.53
CA ARG A 65 -11.27 17.32 8.29
C ARG A 65 -10.41 16.83 9.44
N ILE A 66 -11.02 16.54 10.60
CA ILE A 66 -10.34 15.95 11.75
C ILE A 66 -10.19 14.45 11.53
N LEU A 67 -8.96 13.94 11.61
CA LEU A 67 -8.64 12.53 11.38
C LEU A 67 -8.24 11.78 12.66
N SER A 68 -8.08 12.48 13.78
CA SER A 68 -7.59 11.90 15.02
C SER A 68 -8.51 12.20 16.20
N LYS A 69 -8.31 11.44 17.28
CA LYS A 69 -8.74 11.84 18.62
C LYS A 69 -7.99 13.09 19.08
N THR A 70 -8.47 13.72 20.15
CA THR A 70 -7.82 14.85 20.80
C THR A 70 -6.59 14.41 21.60
N PHE A 71 -5.52 15.18 21.50
CA PHE A 71 -4.27 15.01 22.24
C PHE A 71 -4.13 16.09 23.32
N GLU A 72 -3.52 15.72 24.44
CA GLU A 72 -3.28 16.64 25.56
C GLU A 72 -2.21 17.70 25.27
N SER A 73 -1.31 17.44 24.33
CA SER A 73 -0.26 18.40 23.94
C SER A 73 0.04 18.39 22.44
N LYS A 74 0.59 19.51 21.96
CA LYS A 74 0.99 19.69 20.56
C LYS A 74 2.10 18.71 20.20
N GLU A 75 3.00 18.46 21.14
CA GLU A 75 4.16 17.57 21.01
C GLU A 75 3.72 16.10 20.90
N ALA A 76 2.72 15.67 21.68
CA ALA A 76 2.15 14.33 21.56
C ALA A 76 1.49 14.11 20.19
N ALA A 77 0.71 15.11 19.72
CA ALA A 77 0.11 15.07 18.39
C ALA A 77 1.18 15.09 17.28
N LYS A 78 2.24 15.90 17.42
CA LYS A 78 3.36 15.95 16.48
C LYS A 78 4.14 14.63 16.42
N LYS A 79 4.31 13.93 17.55
CA LYS A 79 4.98 12.62 17.58
C LYS A 79 4.17 11.55 16.85
N VAL A 80 2.85 11.51 17.07
CA VAL A 80 1.94 10.61 16.35
C VAL A 80 1.88 10.96 14.86
N LEU A 81 1.88 12.25 14.51
CA LEU A 81 1.95 12.70 13.14
C LEU A 81 3.28 12.35 12.46
N ALA A 82 4.42 12.48 13.16
CA ALA A 82 5.72 12.09 12.63
C ALA A 82 5.80 10.57 12.38
N GLU A 83 5.20 9.77 13.26
CA GLU A 83 5.09 8.32 13.08
C GLU A 83 4.16 7.95 11.92
N ALA A 84 3.00 8.61 11.79
CA ALA A 84 2.08 8.42 10.67
C ALA A 84 2.70 8.85 9.32
N ARG A 85 3.43 9.96 9.29
CA ARG A 85 4.19 10.40 8.11
C ARG A 85 5.30 9.42 7.72
N ARG A 86 5.90 8.68 8.67
CA ARG A 86 6.80 7.55 8.33
C ARG A 86 6.08 6.38 7.67
N VAL A 87 4.81 6.17 7.99
CA VAL A 87 3.95 5.13 7.40
C VAL A 87 3.41 5.56 6.02
N GLU A 88 3.07 6.85 5.83
CA GLU A 88 2.55 7.43 4.56
C GLU A 88 3.63 7.85 3.56
N ASN A 89 4.80 8.34 3.99
CA ASN A 89 5.93 8.67 3.09
C ASN A 89 6.57 7.43 2.43
N ASN A 90 5.96 6.25 2.63
CA ASN A 90 6.27 5.00 1.96
C ASN A 90 5.16 4.62 0.94
N VAL A 91 4.59 5.61 0.25
CA VAL A 91 3.65 5.42 -0.89
C VAL A 91 4.08 6.26 -2.12
N TYR A 92 5.39 6.56 -2.25
CA TYR A 92 6.11 7.32 -3.32
C TYR A 92 6.22 8.85 -3.14
N ARG A 93 7.44 9.36 -2.90
CA ARG A 93 8.12 10.40 -3.73
C ARG A 93 9.57 10.63 -3.27
N ASP A 94 10.46 10.89 -4.22
CA ASP A 94 11.01 12.23 -4.49
C ASP A 94 11.00 12.39 -6.03
N ASP A 95 10.58 13.55 -6.50
CA ASP A 95 10.43 14.01 -7.91
C ASP A 95 10.36 13.04 -9.13
N SER A 96 9.22 13.10 -9.82
CA SER A 96 9.06 12.97 -11.29
C SER A 96 9.64 11.75 -12.03
N TYR A 97 8.90 10.64 -12.16
CA TYR A 97 8.85 9.83 -13.40
C TYR A 97 7.59 8.95 -13.38
N GLY A 98 6.47 9.41 -13.96
CA GLY A 98 5.22 8.64 -14.02
C GLY A 98 5.18 7.75 -15.26
N TYR A 99 5.54 6.46 -15.24
CA TYR A 99 5.49 5.44 -14.18
C TYR A 99 6.41 4.26 -14.60
N THR A 100 6.84 3.37 -13.70
CA THR A 100 7.65 2.15 -14.01
C THR A 100 6.98 0.84 -13.58
N TRP A 101 5.67 0.84 -13.31
CA TRP A 101 4.88 -0.38 -13.09
C TRP A 101 3.81 -0.49 -14.17
N SER A 102 3.40 -1.70 -14.54
CA SER A 102 2.39 -1.92 -15.60
C SER A 102 0.95 -1.84 -15.06
N GLN A 103 0.00 -1.42 -15.90
CA GLN A 103 -1.42 -1.33 -15.53
C GLN A 103 -2.09 -2.70 -15.36
N GLY A 104 -1.54 -3.75 -15.97
CA GLY A 104 -2.12 -5.09 -15.96
C GLY A 104 -3.58 -5.14 -16.45
N LYS A 105 -4.30 -6.20 -16.07
CA LYS A 105 -5.75 -6.34 -16.33
C LYS A 105 -6.62 -5.28 -15.64
N PRO A 106 -6.31 -4.82 -14.42
CA PRO A 106 -7.07 -3.76 -13.76
C PRO A 106 -7.06 -2.42 -14.50
N ARG A 107 -6.15 -2.24 -15.49
CA ARG A 107 -5.95 -0.99 -16.22
C ARG A 107 -5.56 0.19 -15.32
N ASP A 108 -4.97 -0.13 -14.18
CA ASP A 108 -4.52 0.84 -13.18
C ASP A 108 -3.18 0.39 -12.59
N PHE A 109 -2.20 1.29 -12.61
CA PHE A 109 -0.83 1.03 -12.19
C PHE A 109 -0.75 0.68 -10.70
N ASN A 110 -1.41 1.48 -9.86
CA ASN A 110 -1.35 1.36 -8.42
C ASN A 110 -2.10 0.11 -7.96
N GLN A 111 -3.27 -0.16 -8.53
CA GLN A 111 -4.04 -1.35 -8.22
C GLN A 111 -3.30 -2.62 -8.62
N ASN A 112 -2.68 -2.65 -9.80
CA ASN A 112 -1.88 -3.79 -10.23
C ASN A 112 -0.66 -3.99 -9.32
N LEU A 113 0.04 -2.93 -8.95
CA LEU A 113 1.13 -2.99 -7.98
C LEU A 113 0.65 -3.50 -6.61
N THR A 114 -0.50 -3.05 -6.11
CA THR A 114 -1.09 -3.49 -4.84
C THR A 114 -1.38 -4.99 -4.87
N ILE A 115 -1.90 -5.51 -5.99
CA ILE A 115 -2.16 -6.93 -6.19
C ILE A 115 -0.86 -7.73 -6.11
N HIS A 116 0.19 -7.31 -6.82
CA HIS A 116 1.48 -7.99 -6.81
C HIS A 116 2.19 -7.90 -5.47
N TRP A 117 2.17 -6.74 -4.81
CA TRP A 117 2.67 -6.58 -3.45
C TRP A 117 1.99 -7.54 -2.48
N ASN A 118 0.65 -7.57 -2.45
CA ASN A 118 -0.06 -8.46 -1.54
C ASN A 118 0.20 -9.93 -1.80
N LYS A 119 0.44 -10.30 -3.07
CA LYS A 119 0.76 -11.66 -3.46
C LYS A 119 2.19 -12.08 -3.06
N HIS A 120 3.15 -11.17 -3.13
CA HIS A 120 4.59 -11.52 -3.03
C HIS A 120 5.28 -11.00 -1.76
N LYS A 121 4.63 -10.15 -0.95
CA LYS A 121 5.23 -9.56 0.25
C LYS A 121 5.85 -10.57 1.23
N SER A 122 5.28 -11.77 1.35
CA SER A 122 5.83 -12.83 2.21
C SER A 122 7.17 -13.40 1.73
N GLU A 123 7.53 -13.18 0.46
CA GLU A 123 8.79 -13.64 -0.14
C GLU A 123 9.95 -12.66 0.12
N PHE A 124 9.63 -11.44 0.54
CA PHE A 124 10.56 -10.34 0.82
C PHE A 124 10.29 -9.73 2.20
N PRO A 125 10.52 -10.48 3.31
CA PRO A 125 10.26 -10.00 4.67
C PRO A 125 11.05 -8.74 5.06
N GLU A 126 12.12 -8.42 4.34
CA GLU A 126 12.91 -7.20 4.49
C GLU A 126 12.18 -5.94 4.02
N LEU A 127 11.21 -6.06 3.11
CA LEU A 127 10.46 -4.94 2.54
C LEU A 127 9.22 -4.70 3.41
N ARG A 128 9.04 -3.46 3.89
CA ARG A 128 8.03 -3.14 4.91
C ARG A 128 6.77 -2.52 4.31
N SER A 129 6.79 -2.15 3.04
CA SER A 129 5.69 -1.48 2.36
C SER A 129 5.64 -1.80 0.86
N GLN A 130 4.53 -1.42 0.23
CA GLN A 130 4.37 -1.45 -1.23
C GLN A 130 5.39 -0.56 -1.95
N ASN A 131 5.79 0.57 -1.36
CA ASN A 131 6.80 1.46 -1.93
C ASN A 131 8.21 0.86 -1.85
N ASP A 132 8.56 0.20 -0.75
CA ASP A 132 9.83 -0.54 -0.66
C ASP A 132 9.89 -1.61 -1.76
N TYR A 133 8.78 -2.32 -1.97
CA TYR A 133 8.66 -3.33 -3.02
C TYR A 133 8.84 -2.77 -4.43
N TYR A 134 8.19 -1.66 -4.77
CA TYR A 134 8.41 -1.01 -6.06
C TYR A 134 9.82 -0.45 -6.21
N ARG A 135 10.37 0.22 -5.19
CA ARG A 135 11.72 0.82 -5.26
C ARG A 135 12.76 -0.26 -5.45
N PHE A 136 12.62 -1.37 -4.73
CA PHE A 136 13.45 -2.55 -4.89
C PHE A 136 13.29 -3.16 -6.28
N ALA A 137 12.04 -3.35 -6.76
CA ALA A 137 11.80 -3.91 -8.09
C ALA A 137 12.38 -3.03 -9.21
N ARG A 138 12.26 -1.71 -9.08
CA ARG A 138 12.81 -0.73 -10.03
C ARG A 138 14.34 -0.79 -10.04
N ASP A 139 14.96 -0.68 -8.87
CA ASP A 139 16.42 -0.75 -8.76
C ASP A 139 16.95 -2.09 -9.31
N PHE A 140 16.26 -3.19 -9.04
CA PHE A 140 16.65 -4.51 -9.57
C PHE A 140 16.60 -4.58 -11.11
N VAL A 141 15.66 -3.93 -11.79
CA VAL A 141 15.56 -3.98 -13.25
C VAL A 141 16.33 -2.89 -13.99
N GLU A 142 16.68 -1.80 -13.30
CA GLU A 142 17.49 -0.69 -13.82
C GLU A 142 18.98 -0.91 -13.55
N ASN A 143 19.32 -1.40 -12.35
CA ASN A 143 20.68 -1.67 -11.87
C ASN A 143 20.81 -3.13 -11.37
N PRO A 144 20.60 -4.14 -12.23
CA PRO A 144 20.63 -5.53 -11.81
C PRO A 144 22.00 -5.90 -11.21
N PRO A 145 22.03 -6.57 -10.04
CA PRO A 145 23.27 -7.04 -9.44
C PRO A 145 24.09 -7.93 -10.38
N ALA A 146 25.41 -7.95 -10.18
CA ALA A 146 26.29 -8.84 -10.94
C ALA A 146 25.85 -10.31 -10.81
N GLY A 147 25.82 -11.00 -11.96
CA GLY A 147 25.31 -12.37 -12.05
C GLY A 147 23.81 -12.49 -12.33
N THR A 148 23.09 -11.37 -12.55
CA THR A 148 21.69 -11.41 -12.97
C THR A 148 21.61 -11.95 -14.39
N LEU A 149 20.81 -13.00 -14.58
CA LEU A 149 20.50 -13.59 -15.87
C LEU A 149 19.36 -12.81 -16.53
N THR A 150 19.43 -12.64 -17.85
CA THR A 150 18.41 -11.92 -18.63
C THR A 150 17.94 -12.71 -19.85
N LYS A 151 16.64 -12.64 -20.16
CA LYS A 151 16.02 -13.22 -21.36
C LYS A 151 15.06 -12.19 -21.97
N THR A 152 15.06 -12.05 -23.29
CA THR A 152 14.07 -11.24 -24.01
C THR A 152 13.11 -12.16 -24.74
N ARG A 153 11.81 -12.00 -24.47
CA ARG A 153 10.74 -12.74 -25.15
C ARG A 153 10.42 -12.13 -26.51
N SER A 154 9.78 -12.92 -27.38
CA SER A 154 9.34 -12.47 -28.71
C SER A 154 8.38 -11.27 -28.68
N ASN A 155 7.64 -11.09 -27.59
CA ASN A 155 6.75 -9.93 -27.38
C ASN A 155 7.48 -8.67 -26.88
N GLY A 156 8.80 -8.75 -26.66
CA GLY A 156 9.63 -7.66 -26.14
C GLY A 156 9.69 -7.55 -24.62
N ASP A 157 9.04 -8.43 -23.86
CA ASP A 157 9.23 -8.50 -22.40
C ASP A 157 10.66 -8.93 -22.08
N VAL A 158 11.31 -8.25 -21.13
CA VAL A 158 12.63 -8.62 -20.62
C VAL A 158 12.48 -9.20 -19.22
N LEU A 159 13.00 -10.40 -19.04
CA LEU A 159 12.99 -11.14 -17.79
C LEU A 159 14.36 -11.04 -17.13
N PHE A 160 14.36 -10.92 -15.81
CA PHE A 160 15.54 -10.82 -14.97
C PHE A 160 15.48 -11.91 -13.91
N TYR A 161 16.60 -12.58 -13.65
CA TYR A 161 16.71 -13.55 -12.56
C TYR A 161 18.09 -13.50 -11.92
N GLN A 162 18.16 -13.17 -10.62
CA GLN A 162 19.38 -13.22 -9.83
C GLN A 162 19.41 -14.53 -9.02
N PRO A 163 20.29 -15.49 -9.36
CA PRO A 163 20.33 -16.77 -8.66
C PRO A 163 20.66 -16.64 -7.16
N SER A 164 21.55 -15.71 -6.79
CA SER A 164 22.02 -15.57 -5.39
C SER A 164 20.92 -15.12 -4.43
N THR A 165 20.00 -14.26 -4.87
CA THR A 165 18.86 -13.78 -4.05
C THR A 165 17.55 -14.50 -4.38
N ASN A 166 17.57 -15.38 -5.39
CA ASN A 166 16.39 -15.98 -6.01
C ASN A 166 15.35 -14.92 -6.43
N THR A 167 15.79 -13.74 -6.87
CA THR A 167 14.87 -12.65 -7.27
C THR A 167 14.59 -12.75 -8.76
N PHE A 168 13.31 -12.83 -9.13
CA PHE A 168 12.84 -12.80 -10.52
C PHE A 168 11.98 -11.56 -10.76
N ALA A 169 12.15 -10.91 -11.91
CA ALA A 169 11.31 -9.79 -12.34
C ALA A 169 11.07 -9.79 -13.84
N ILE A 170 10.01 -9.11 -14.28
CA ILE A 170 9.71 -8.89 -15.70
C ILE A 170 9.43 -7.40 -15.91
N LYS A 171 10.01 -6.82 -16.96
CA LYS A 171 9.55 -5.54 -17.52
C LYS A 171 9.05 -5.72 -18.95
N ASP A 172 8.05 -4.93 -19.33
CA ASP A 172 7.55 -4.91 -20.70
C ASP A 172 8.49 -4.14 -21.63
N LYS A 173 8.19 -4.18 -22.93
CA LYS A 173 8.95 -3.47 -23.97
C LYS A 173 9.00 -1.95 -23.80
N ASN A 174 8.07 -1.37 -23.04
CA ASN A 174 8.01 0.05 -22.74
C ASN A 174 8.76 0.40 -21.43
N GLY A 175 9.36 -0.61 -20.77
CA GLY A 175 10.09 -0.44 -19.51
C GLY A 175 9.24 -0.58 -18.25
N ASN A 176 7.94 -0.87 -18.35
CA ASN A 176 7.08 -1.01 -17.17
C ASN A 176 7.26 -2.38 -16.52
N ILE A 177 7.48 -2.41 -15.20
CA ILE A 177 7.58 -3.64 -14.43
C ILE A 177 6.21 -4.31 -14.35
N LYS A 178 6.17 -5.59 -14.70
CA LYS A 178 4.97 -6.43 -14.67
C LYS A 178 4.83 -7.18 -13.37
N THR A 179 5.95 -7.62 -12.78
CA THR A 179 5.98 -8.39 -11.54
C THR A 179 7.40 -8.50 -11.00
N MET A 180 7.52 -8.78 -9.69
CA MET A 180 8.75 -9.25 -9.06
C MET A 180 8.42 -10.27 -7.96
N PHE A 181 9.12 -11.39 -7.90
CA PHE A 181 8.88 -12.45 -6.91
C PHE A 181 10.08 -13.39 -6.75
N LYS A 182 10.03 -14.28 -5.75
CA LYS A 182 10.99 -15.39 -5.59
C LYS A 182 10.38 -16.70 -6.07
N PRO A 183 10.80 -17.27 -7.20
CA PRO A 183 10.20 -18.50 -7.71
C PRO A 183 10.49 -19.68 -6.77
N LYS A 184 9.47 -20.53 -6.54
CA LYS A 184 9.60 -21.73 -5.70
C LYS A 184 10.63 -22.71 -6.26
N ASP A 185 10.62 -22.90 -7.58
CA ASP A 185 11.50 -23.84 -8.28
C ASP A 185 12.85 -23.22 -8.72
N LYS A 186 13.16 -21.99 -8.28
CA LYS A 186 14.46 -21.33 -8.50
C LYS A 186 14.89 -21.37 -9.99
N GLU A 187 16.08 -21.89 -10.28
CA GLU A 187 16.64 -22.02 -11.63
C GLU A 187 15.78 -22.85 -12.58
N LYS A 188 15.05 -23.86 -12.06
CA LYS A 188 14.13 -24.64 -12.91
C LYS A 188 12.99 -23.76 -13.42
N TYR A 189 12.49 -22.83 -12.60
CA TYR A 189 11.50 -21.85 -13.04
C TYR A 189 12.07 -20.94 -14.14
N TRP A 190 13.29 -20.44 -13.95
CA TRP A 190 14.00 -19.61 -14.92
C TRP A 190 14.20 -20.30 -16.27
N ASN A 191 14.67 -21.55 -16.24
CA ASN A 191 14.92 -22.33 -17.44
C ASN A 191 13.64 -22.60 -18.24
N ALA A 192 12.49 -22.70 -17.56
CA ALA A 192 11.18 -22.86 -18.18
C ALA A 192 10.58 -21.56 -18.76
N GLN A 193 11.19 -20.38 -18.51
CA GLN A 193 10.67 -19.08 -18.97
C GLN A 193 10.92 -18.75 -20.43
#